data_AF-A0A7X1YFR9-F1
#
_entry.id   AF-A0A7X1YFR9-F1
#
_cell.length_a   1.000
_cell.length_b   1.000
_cell.length_c   1.000
_cell.angle_alpha   90.00
_cell.angle_beta   90.00
_cell.angle_gamma   90.00
#
_symmetry.space_group_name_H-M   'P 1'
#
loop_
_entity.id
_entity.type
_entity.pdbx_description
1 polymer ?
#
loop_
_entity_poly.entity_id
_entity_poly.type
_entity_poly.pdbx_seq_one_letter_code
_entity_poly.pdbx_strand_id
1 'polypeptide(L)'
;KPSDYVRQDVLGQSTYVLPWEPRLCPGNPTDDPELGAQLYNDFACAAALGVTQRSAAEQLADIIGWTIITPGEAARGLAADLAATYQGKHQFRMEDLQHWDEETKPHRAHLVFHTEELRALSARTVMALRIRAETVQIPD
;
A
#
# COMPACT_ATOMS: atom_id res chain seq x y z
N LYS A 1 -23.49 -8.99 -8.66
CA LYS A 1 -23.30 -9.40 -10.09
C LYS A 1 -23.01 -8.15 -10.93
N PRO A 2 -22.41 -8.26 -12.14
CA PRO A 2 -22.04 -7.08 -12.94
C PRO A 2 -23.22 -6.14 -13.23
N SER A 3 -24.43 -6.68 -13.39
CA SER A 3 -25.64 -5.89 -13.62
C SER A 3 -26.19 -5.13 -12.40
N ASP A 4 -25.58 -5.30 -11.22
CA ASP A 4 -25.94 -4.49 -10.04
C ASP A 4 -25.22 -3.14 -10.01
N TYR A 5 -24.20 -2.97 -10.86
CA TYR A 5 -23.45 -1.73 -10.99
C TYR A 5 -24.22 -0.69 -11.79
N VAL A 6 -24.24 0.53 -11.26
CA VAL A 6 -24.88 1.69 -11.88
C VAL A 6 -23.80 2.71 -12.20
N ARG A 7 -23.86 3.24 -13.42
CA ARG A 7 -22.94 4.29 -13.86
C ARG A 7 -23.26 5.61 -13.17
N GLN A 8 -22.26 6.25 -12.56
CA GLN A 8 -22.36 7.55 -11.93
C GLN A 8 -21.19 8.44 -12.35
N ASP A 9 -21.47 9.75 -12.45
CA ASP A 9 -20.42 10.75 -12.63
C ASP A 9 -19.91 11.21 -11.27
N VAL A 10 -18.64 10.90 -10.99
CA VAL A 10 -17.94 11.27 -9.76
C VAL A 10 -16.75 12.14 -10.16
N LEU A 11 -16.72 13.39 -9.71
CA LEU A 11 -15.64 14.36 -9.99
C LEU A 11 -15.31 14.53 -11.48
N GLY A 12 -16.33 14.42 -12.35
CA GLY A 12 -16.17 14.54 -13.81
C GLY A 12 -15.66 13.28 -14.51
N GLN A 13 -15.54 12.16 -13.78
CA GLN A 13 -15.24 10.84 -14.32
C GLN A 13 -16.45 9.92 -14.18
N SER A 14 -16.77 9.24 -15.28
CA SER A 14 -17.88 8.30 -15.32
C SER A 14 -17.40 6.93 -14.83
N THR A 15 -17.81 6.54 -13.62
CA THR A 15 -17.42 5.29 -12.97
C THR A 15 -18.66 4.44 -12.66
N TYR A 16 -18.50 3.16 -12.36
CA TYR A 16 -19.58 2.27 -11.95
C TYR A 16 -19.54 2.05 -10.44
N VAL A 17 -20.72 2.10 -9.81
CA VAL A 17 -20.87 1.91 -8.37
C VAL A 17 -21.98 0.92 -8.04
N LEU A 18 -21.84 0.24 -6.91
CA LEU A 18 -22.92 -0.49 -6.26
C LEU A 18 -23.71 0.49 -5.38
N PRO A 19 -24.94 0.88 -5.74
CA PRO A 19 -25.66 1.96 -5.06
C PRO A 19 -26.07 1.60 -3.62
N TRP A 20 -26.15 0.32 -3.30
CA TRP A 20 -26.49 -0.20 -1.99
C TRP A 20 -25.27 -0.45 -1.10
N GLU A 21 -24.05 -0.36 -1.64
CA GLU A 21 -22.80 -0.49 -0.88
C GLU A 21 -22.19 0.89 -0.66
N PRO A 22 -22.37 1.50 0.53
CA PRO A 22 -21.88 2.85 0.80
C PRO A 22 -20.37 2.91 1.05
N ARG A 23 -19.69 1.77 1.21
CA ARG A 23 -18.25 1.72 1.49
C ARG A 23 -17.44 1.77 0.19
N LEU A 24 -16.30 2.45 0.26
CA LEU A 24 -15.22 2.27 -0.70
C LEU A 24 -14.54 0.93 -0.38
N CYS A 25 -14.75 -0.06 -1.23
CA CYS A 25 -14.24 -1.41 -1.03
C CYS A 25 -13.73 -1.98 -2.36
N PRO A 26 -12.97 -3.10 -2.34
CA PRO A 26 -12.58 -3.76 -3.58
C PRO A 26 -13.80 -3.98 -4.50
N GLY A 27 -13.67 -3.53 -5.75
CA GLY A 27 -14.73 -3.57 -6.74
C GLY A 27 -15.73 -2.40 -6.73
N ASN A 28 -15.71 -1.48 -5.76
CA ASN A 28 -16.64 -0.36 -5.70
C ASN A 28 -15.98 0.94 -5.19
N PRO A 29 -15.85 2.02 -6.00
CA PRO A 29 -16.20 2.12 -7.42
C PRO A 29 -15.28 1.28 -8.33
N THR A 30 -15.70 1.04 -9.57
CA THR A 30 -14.94 0.34 -10.62
C THR A 30 -15.20 0.95 -11.99
N ASP A 31 -14.24 0.82 -12.91
CA ASP A 31 -14.45 1.19 -14.32
C ASP A 31 -14.96 0.00 -15.15
N ASP A 32 -14.81 -1.23 -14.63
CA ASP A 32 -15.27 -2.48 -15.24
C ASP A 32 -16.21 -3.23 -14.27
N PRO A 33 -17.53 -3.31 -14.56
CA PRO A 33 -18.49 -4.05 -13.75
C PRO A 33 -18.22 -5.56 -13.64
N GLU A 34 -17.58 -6.19 -14.64
CA GLU A 34 -17.27 -7.62 -14.59
C GLU A 34 -16.19 -7.89 -13.55
N LEU A 35 -15.05 -7.21 -13.69
CA LEU A 35 -13.96 -7.28 -12.72
C LEU A 35 -14.41 -6.80 -11.33
N GLY A 36 -15.17 -5.70 -11.26
CA GLY A 36 -15.67 -5.18 -10.00
C GLY A 36 -16.58 -6.16 -9.27
N ALA A 37 -17.47 -6.86 -9.98
CA ALA A 37 -18.33 -7.88 -9.37
C ALA A 37 -17.53 -9.06 -8.79
N GLN A 38 -16.46 -9.47 -9.46
CA GLN A 38 -15.55 -10.50 -8.96
C GLN A 38 -14.86 -10.04 -7.68
N LEU A 39 -14.21 -8.87 -7.71
CA LEU A 39 -13.47 -8.32 -6.57
C LEU A 39 -14.37 -8.07 -5.35
N TYR A 40 -15.58 -7.56 -5.57
CA TYR A 40 -16.56 -7.36 -4.50
C TYR A 40 -17.00 -8.68 -3.88
N ASN A 41 -17.25 -9.71 -4.69
CA ASN A 41 -17.63 -11.03 -4.18
C ASN A 41 -16.51 -11.65 -3.34
N ASP A 42 -15.26 -11.56 -3.80
CA ASP A 42 -14.11 -12.07 -3.04
C ASP A 42 -13.97 -11.33 -1.71
N PHE A 43 -14.14 -10.00 -1.72
CA PHE A 43 -14.16 -9.18 -0.51
C PHE A 43 -15.29 -9.55 0.46
N ALA A 44 -16.52 -9.72 -0.04
CA ALA A 44 -17.68 -10.08 0.78
C ALA A 44 -17.53 -11.49 1.38
N CYS A 45 -16.99 -12.45 0.61
CA CYS A 45 -16.67 -13.78 1.09
C CYS A 45 -15.59 -13.76 2.17
N ALA A 46 -14.51 -13.02 1.96
CA ALA A 46 -13.44 -12.87 2.96
C ALA A 46 -13.97 -12.27 4.27
N ALA A 47 -14.79 -11.21 4.17
CA ALA A 47 -15.44 -10.60 5.32
C ALA A 47 -16.35 -11.58 6.07
N ALA A 48 -17.15 -12.38 5.34
CA ALA A 48 -18.03 -13.40 5.93
C ALA A 48 -17.24 -14.52 6.64
N LEU A 49 -16.05 -14.84 6.14
CA LEU A 49 -15.12 -15.80 6.76
C LEU A 49 -14.35 -15.21 7.96
N GLY A 50 -14.61 -13.95 8.33
CA GLY A 50 -13.93 -13.27 9.42
C GLY A 50 -12.49 -12.85 9.09
N VAL A 51 -12.11 -12.86 7.81
CA VAL A 51 -10.84 -12.29 7.36
C VAL A 51 -10.98 -10.77 7.40
N THR A 52 -10.61 -10.17 8.52
CA THR A 52 -10.51 -8.71 8.62
C THR A 52 -9.41 -8.21 7.70
N GLN A 53 -9.71 -7.18 6.89
CA GLN A 53 -8.67 -6.44 6.18
C GLN A 53 -7.64 -5.96 7.20
N ARG A 54 -6.36 -6.17 6.89
CA ARG A 54 -5.25 -5.70 7.74
C ARG A 54 -5.42 -4.21 7.97
N SER A 55 -5.31 -3.79 9.22
CA SER A 55 -5.27 -2.38 9.59
C SER A 55 -4.07 -1.69 8.92
N ALA A 56 -4.14 -0.37 8.79
CA ALA A 56 -3.02 0.43 8.28
C ALA A 56 -1.69 0.14 9.02
N ALA A 57 -1.78 -0.08 10.34
CA ALA A 57 -0.63 -0.43 11.16
C ALA A 57 -0.04 -1.80 10.81
N GLU A 58 -0.88 -2.80 10.53
CA GLU A 58 -0.43 -4.13 10.11
C GLU A 58 0.19 -4.09 8.71
N GLN A 59 -0.42 -3.37 7.76
CA GLN A 59 0.14 -3.22 6.41
C GLN A 59 1.49 -2.49 6.44
N LEU A 60 1.63 -1.47 7.27
CA LEU A 60 2.91 -0.79 7.49
C LEU A 60 3.95 -1.73 8.11
N ALA A 61 3.55 -2.53 9.11
CA ALA A 61 4.45 -3.51 9.73
C ALA A 61 4.91 -4.57 8.73
N ASP A 62 4.05 -5.02 7.82
CA ASP A 62 4.40 -5.95 6.75
C ASP A 62 5.43 -5.35 5.78
N ILE A 63 5.24 -4.10 5.35
CA ILE A 63 6.18 -3.39 4.47
C ILE A 63 7.54 -3.27 5.13
N ILE A 64 7.58 -2.90 6.41
CA ILE A 64 8.82 -2.80 7.19
C ILE A 64 9.48 -4.17 7.34
N GLY A 65 8.70 -5.20 7.66
CA GLY A 65 9.18 -6.56 7.78
C GLY A 65 9.82 -7.05 6.48
N TRP A 66 9.10 -6.89 5.36
CA TRP A 66 9.59 -7.22 4.02
C TRP A 66 10.89 -6.46 3.71
N THR A 67 10.93 -5.15 3.96
CA THR A 67 12.10 -4.30 3.70
C THR A 67 13.35 -4.77 4.46
N ILE A 68 13.17 -5.25 5.70
CA ILE A 68 14.28 -5.72 6.53
C ILE A 68 14.81 -7.07 6.07
N ILE A 69 13.93 -8.01 5.68
CA ILE A 69 14.32 -9.40 5.36
C ILE A 69 14.69 -9.61 3.88
N THR A 70 14.11 -8.83 2.97
CA THR A 70 14.29 -9.01 1.54
C THR A 70 15.67 -8.51 1.11
N PRO A 71 16.50 -9.34 0.47
CA PRO A 71 17.82 -8.94 -0.04
C PRO A 71 17.70 -8.01 -1.25
N GLY A 72 18.82 -7.44 -1.71
CA GLY A 72 18.86 -6.60 -2.91
C GLY A 72 18.80 -5.09 -2.65
N GLU A 73 19.07 -4.34 -3.72
CA GLU A 73 19.25 -2.89 -3.69
C GLU A 73 17.93 -2.13 -3.50
N ALA A 74 16.85 -2.59 -4.12
CA ALA A 74 15.56 -1.92 -4.03
C ALA A 74 15.03 -1.92 -2.58
N ALA A 75 15.06 -3.07 -1.91
CA ALA A 75 14.71 -3.17 -0.48
C ALA A 75 15.66 -2.34 0.40
N ARG A 76 16.96 -2.29 0.08
CA ARG A 76 17.93 -1.44 0.79
C ARG A 76 17.61 0.05 0.65
N GLY A 77 17.30 0.50 -0.57
CA GLY A 77 16.88 1.87 -0.85
C GLY A 77 15.59 2.23 -0.11
N LEU A 78 14.60 1.32 -0.10
CA LEU A 78 13.37 1.51 0.66
C LEU A 78 13.64 1.62 2.18
N ALA A 79 14.59 0.85 2.71
CA ALA A 79 14.99 0.94 4.11
C ALA A 79 15.59 2.32 4.45
N ALA A 80 16.41 2.86 3.56
CA ALA A 80 17.00 4.19 3.69
C ALA A 80 15.92 5.28 3.70
N ASP A 81 14.95 5.20 2.79
CA ASP A 81 13.86 6.17 2.68
C ASP A 81 12.91 6.13 3.89
N LEU A 82 12.59 4.93 4.39
CA LEU A 82 11.82 4.77 5.62
C LEU A 82 12.53 5.40 6.83
N ALA A 83 13.83 5.15 6.98
CA ALA A 83 14.62 5.75 8.05
C ALA A 83 14.75 7.28 7.91
N ALA A 84 14.86 7.79 6.69
CA ALA A 84 14.89 9.23 6.41
C ALA A 84 13.54 9.90 6.67
N THR A 85 12.43 9.20 6.45
CA THR A 85 11.07 9.70 6.72
C THR A 85 10.86 9.92 8.21
N TYR A 86 11.33 9.00 9.05
CA TYR A 86 11.32 9.17 10.51
C TYR A 86 12.08 10.44 10.95
N GLN A 87 13.19 10.77 10.28
CA GLN A 87 13.98 11.99 10.55
C GLN A 87 13.37 13.27 9.94
N GLY A 88 12.23 13.16 9.24
CA GLY A 88 11.61 14.27 8.51
C GLY A 88 12.41 14.73 7.28
N LYS A 89 13.34 13.90 6.79
CA LYS A 89 14.22 14.20 5.63
C LYS A 89 13.70 13.64 4.31
N HIS A 90 12.73 12.74 4.37
CA HIS A 90 12.09 12.13 3.20
C HIS A 90 10.57 12.15 3.38
N GLN A 91 9.86 12.16 2.25
CA GLN A 91 8.40 12.03 2.20
C GLN A 91 8.04 11.26 0.93
N PHE A 92 7.25 10.20 1.08
CA PHE A 92 6.69 9.48 -0.07
C PHE A 92 5.60 10.33 -0.72
N ARG A 93 5.71 10.57 -2.03
CA ARG A 93 4.76 11.36 -2.82
C ARG A 93 4.30 10.60 -4.03
N MET A 94 3.03 10.76 -4.40
CA MET A 94 2.50 10.15 -5.63
C MET A 94 3.20 10.67 -6.89
N GLU A 95 3.73 11.89 -6.87
CA GLU A 95 4.48 12.49 -7.98
C GLU A 95 5.76 11.72 -8.33
N ASP A 96 6.33 11.01 -7.36
CA ASP A 96 7.57 10.25 -7.53
C ASP A 96 7.32 8.81 -8.01
N LEU A 97 6.06 8.40 -8.15
CA LEU A 97 5.65 7.02 -8.43
C LEU A 97 6.31 6.44 -9.70
N GLN A 98 6.51 7.28 -10.72
CA GLN A 98 7.15 6.87 -11.97
C GLN A 98 8.65 6.60 -11.85
N HIS A 99 9.31 7.13 -10.82
CA HIS A 99 10.76 7.02 -10.61
C HIS A 99 11.14 5.87 -9.65
N TRP A 100 10.15 5.21 -9.05
CA TRP A 100 10.39 4.11 -8.13
C TRP A 100 10.61 2.78 -8.84
N ASP A 101 11.54 1.98 -8.30
CA ASP A 101 11.76 0.60 -8.73
C ASP A 101 10.45 -0.19 -8.67
N GLU A 102 10.13 -0.94 -9.72
CA GLU A 102 8.90 -1.73 -9.83
C GLU A 102 8.68 -2.65 -8.61
N GLU A 103 9.76 -3.21 -8.07
CA GLU A 103 9.73 -4.10 -6.90
C GLU A 103 9.21 -3.38 -5.64
N THR A 104 9.56 -2.10 -5.45
CA THR A 104 9.17 -1.34 -4.25
C THR A 104 8.04 -0.35 -4.50
N LYS A 105 7.69 -0.10 -5.76
CA LYS A 105 6.60 0.79 -6.17
C LYS A 105 5.27 0.52 -5.45
N PRO A 106 4.76 -0.73 -5.32
CA PRO A 106 3.52 -0.96 -4.59
C PRO A 106 3.64 -0.61 -3.08
N HIS A 107 4.78 -0.91 -2.47
CA HIS A 107 5.04 -0.55 -1.08
C HIS A 107 5.11 0.96 -0.90
N ARG A 108 5.86 1.66 -1.74
CA ARG A 108 6.03 3.11 -1.70
C ARG A 108 4.72 3.86 -1.97
N ALA A 109 3.88 3.37 -2.88
CA ALA A 109 2.56 3.93 -3.15
C ALA A 109 1.66 3.86 -1.91
N HIS A 110 1.71 2.74 -1.17
CA HIS A 110 0.98 2.60 0.08
C HIS A 110 1.49 3.60 1.14
N LEU A 111 2.80 3.77 1.26
CA LEU A 111 3.43 4.65 2.26
C LEU A 111 3.11 6.14 2.09
N VAL A 112 2.66 6.59 0.91
CA VAL A 112 2.22 7.98 0.68
C VAL A 112 1.14 8.40 1.68
N PHE A 113 0.25 7.46 2.05
CA PHE A 113 -0.89 7.72 2.94
C PHE A 113 -0.57 7.50 4.43
N HIS A 114 0.64 7.05 4.77
CA HIS A 114 1.02 6.65 6.13
C HIS A 114 2.13 7.51 6.74
N THR A 115 2.23 8.78 6.33
CA THR A 115 3.30 9.68 6.77
C THR A 115 3.27 9.91 8.29
N GLU A 116 2.10 9.93 8.92
CA GLU A 116 1.96 10.13 10.37
C GLU A 116 2.43 8.89 11.15
N GLU A 117 2.01 7.70 10.72
CA GLU A 117 2.41 6.43 11.32
C GLU A 117 3.91 6.17 11.17
N LEU A 118 4.50 6.58 10.04
CA LEU A 118 5.95 6.51 9.82
C LEU A 118 6.76 7.37 10.79
N ARG A 119 6.20 8.48 11.28
CA ARG A 119 6.84 9.31 12.31
C ARG A 119 6.71 8.70 13.72
N ALA A 120 5.72 7.85 13.92
CA ALA A 120 5.47 7.15 15.18
C ALA A 120 6.24 5.81 15.31
N LEU A 121 7.14 5.49 14.36
CA LEU A 121 7.92 4.26 14.42
C LEU A 121 8.78 4.17 15.68
N SER A 122 8.87 2.96 16.23
CA SER A 122 9.72 2.69 17.39
C SER A 122 11.20 2.88 17.05
N ALA A 123 12.00 3.33 18.02
CA ALA A 123 13.45 3.46 17.85
C ALA A 123 14.11 2.14 17.42
N ARG A 124 13.62 0.99 17.91
CA ARG A 124 14.09 -0.34 17.50
C ARG A 124 13.90 -0.58 16.00
N THR A 125 12.73 -0.25 15.48
CA THR A 125 12.40 -0.39 14.05
C THR A 125 13.29 0.51 13.20
N VAL A 126 13.44 1.78 13.60
CA VAL A 126 14.28 2.75 12.88
C VAL A 126 15.74 2.29 12.85
N MET A 127 16.27 1.75 13.95
CA MET A 127 17.63 1.21 13.98
C MET A 127 17.80 0.01 13.05
N ALA A 128 16.84 -0.91 13.01
CA ALA A 128 16.88 -2.04 12.09
C ALA A 128 16.89 -1.59 10.61
N LEU A 129 16.08 -0.60 10.27
CA LEU A 129 16.03 -0.01 8.92
C LEU A 129 17.35 0.67 8.55
N ARG A 130 17.99 1.38 9.48
CA ARG A 130 19.30 2.00 9.25
C ARG A 130 20.40 0.97 9.02
N ILE A 131 20.45 -0.08 9.83
CA ILE A 131 21.39 -1.20 9.64
C ILE A 131 21.18 -1.82 8.27
N ARG A 132 19.92 -2.02 7.86
CA ARG A 132 19.58 -2.56 6.54
C ARG A 132 20.04 -1.63 5.41
N ALA A 133 19.86 -0.32 5.55
CA ALA A 133 20.29 0.67 4.56
C ALA A 133 21.83 0.72 4.41
N GLU A 134 22.56 0.56 5.51
CA GLU A 134 24.03 0.63 5.56
C GLU A 134 24.70 -0.69 5.15
N THR A 135 23.97 -1.82 5.14
CA THR A 135 24.55 -3.11 4.73
C THR A 135 24.83 -3.14 3.23
N VAL A 136 26.09 -2.94 2.87
CA VAL A 136 26.62 -3.20 1.54
C VAL A 136 26.64 -4.72 1.33
N GLN A 137 25.90 -5.22 0.35
CA GLN A 137 26.10 -6.59 -0.13
C GLN A 137 27.49 -6.65 -0.77
N ILE A 138 28.41 -7.36 -0.13
CA ILE A 138 29.65 -7.81 -0.78
C ILE A 138 29.19 -8.86 -1.81
N PRO A 139 29.42 -8.67 -3.11
CA PRO A 139 29.11 -9.70 -4.09
C PRO A 139 30.05 -10.90 -3.85
N ASP A 140 29.46 -12.10 -3.81
CA ASP A 140 30.20 -13.36 -3.92
C ASP A 140 30.87 -13.49 -5.30
#